data_AF-A0A530QSA9-F1
#
_entry.id   AF-A0A530QSA9-F1
#
_cell.length_a   1.000
_cell.length_b   1.000
_cell.length_c   1.000
_cell.angle_alpha   90.00
_cell.angle_beta   90.00
_cell.angle_gamma   90.00
#
_symmetry.space_group_name_H-M   'P 1'
#
loop_
_entity.id
_entity.type
_entity.pdbx_description
1 polymer ?
#
loop_
_entity_poly.entity_id
_entity_poly.type
_entity_poly.pdbx_seq_one_letter_code
_entity_poly.pdbx_strand_id
1 'polypeptide(L)' 'ITRDRLNDELLALWRRTGTTILFVTHSIAEAAYLGERVIVLAANPGRLIKDLDMRPFKQDGNRCSREDPAVIAA' A
#
# COMPACT_ATOMS: atom_id res chain seq x y z
N ILE A 1 -10.19 -14.16 10.61
CA ILE A 1 -10.06 -12.74 10.20
C ILE A 1 -9.90 -12.72 8.69
N THR A 2 -10.75 -11.98 7.98
CA THR A 2 -10.58 -11.77 6.53
C THR A 2 -9.43 -10.80 6.31
N ARG A 3 -8.69 -10.96 5.21
CA ARG A 3 -7.57 -10.09 4.79
C ARG A 3 -7.92 -8.61 4.88
N ASP A 4 -9.13 -8.26 4.47
CA ASP A 4 -9.62 -6.87 4.41
C ASP A 4 -9.72 -6.25 5.79
N ARG A 5 -10.20 -7.02 6.76
CA ARG A 5 -10.28 -6.58 8.15
C ARG A 5 -8.90 -6.33 8.74
N LEU A 6 -7.92 -7.19 8.44
CA LEU A 6 -6.54 -7.00 8.90
C LEU A 6 -5.95 -5.70 8.36
N ASN A 7 -6.18 -5.42 7.07
CA ASN A 7 -5.70 -4.19 6.43
C ASN A 7 -6.33 -2.94 7.05
N ASP A 8 -7.62 -2.99 7.35
CA ASP A 8 -8.33 -1.90 8.04
C ASP A 8 -7.81 -1.69 9.47
N GLU A 9 -7.58 -2.77 10.20
CA GLU A 9 -7.01 -2.72 11.55
C GLU A 9 -5.58 -2.15 11.54
N LEU A 10 -4.77 -2.48 10.54
CA LEU A 10 -3.43 -1.93 10.37
C LEU A 10 -3.45 -0.43 10.08
N LEU A 11 -4.33 0.04 9.18
CA LEU A 11 -4.51 1.48 8.92
C LEU A 11 -5.01 2.22 10.16
N ALA A 12 -5.95 1.64 10.90
CA ALA A 12 -6.45 2.23 12.14
C ALA A 12 -5.35 2.33 13.21
N LEU A 13 -4.51 1.31 13.34
CA LEU A 13 -3.36 1.32 14.24
C LEU A 13 -2.39 2.43 13.86
N TRP A 14 -1.98 2.48 12.59
CA TRP A 14 -1.07 3.49 12.05
C TRP A 14 -1.55 4.92 12.35
N ARG A 15 -2.82 5.21 12.08
CA ARG A 15 -3.43 6.53 12.37
C ARG A 15 -3.40 6.87 13.86
N ARG A 16 -3.60 5.88 14.74
CA ARG A 16 -3.61 6.08 16.20
C ARG A 16 -2.20 6.26 16.77
N THR A 17 -1.20 5.59 16.20
CA THR A 17 0.17 5.61 16.73
C THR A 17 1.07 6.67 16.07
N GLY A 18 0.75 7.11 14.86
CA GLY A 18 1.57 8.06 14.09
C GLY A 18 2.95 7.51 13.70
N THR A 19 3.13 6.18 13.73
CA THR A 19 4.41 5.52 13.50
C THR A 19 4.69 5.31 12.01
N THR A 20 5.95 5.24 11.61
CA THR A 20 6.30 4.79 10.26
C THR A 20 6.17 3.26 10.15
N ILE A 21 5.48 2.77 9.11
CA ILE A 21 5.31 1.34 8.84
C ILE A 21 5.93 0.98 7.50
N LEU A 22 6.75 -0.07 7.47
CA LEU A 22 7.19 -0.74 6.24
C LEU A 22 6.43 -2.06 6.10
N PHE A 23 5.63 -2.18 5.05
CA PHE A 23 4.85 -3.38 4.78
C PHE A 23 5.31 -4.02 3.47
N VAL A 24 5.58 -5.33 3.48
CA VAL A 24 6.05 -6.08 2.32
C VAL A 24 4.97 -7.09 1.94
N THR A 25 4.53 -7.03 0.68
CA THR A 25 3.50 -7.93 0.13
C THR A 25 3.84 -8.28 -1.31
N HIS A 26 3.37 -9.43 -1.77
CA HIS A 26 3.39 -9.82 -3.18
C HIS A 26 2.13 -9.36 -3.93
N SER A 27 1.22 -8.63 -3.26
CA SER A 27 -0.04 -8.18 -3.83
C SER A 27 -0.05 -6.68 -4.06
N ILE A 28 -0.18 -6.30 -5.33
CA ILE A 28 -0.27 -4.91 -5.77
C ILE A 28 -1.44 -4.19 -5.08
N ALA A 29 -2.60 -4.85 -4.98
CA ALA A 29 -3.79 -4.29 -4.32
C ALA A 29 -3.55 -3.94 -2.84
N GLU A 30 -2.79 -4.75 -2.11
CA GLU A 30 -2.43 -4.42 -0.72
C GLU A 30 -1.44 -3.28 -0.62
N ALA A 31 -0.39 -3.30 -1.45
CA ALA A 31 0.59 -2.22 -1.49
C ALA A 31 -0.07 -0.88 -1.78
N ALA A 32 -1.00 -0.85 -2.74
CA ALA A 32 -1.76 0.33 -3.08
C ALA A 32 -2.81 0.72 -2.04
N TYR A 33 -3.45 -0.25 -1.37
CA TYR A 33 -4.42 0.03 -0.31
C TYR A 33 -3.75 0.63 0.94
N LEU A 34 -2.63 0.04 1.38
CA LEU A 34 -1.97 0.39 2.64
C LEU A 34 -0.91 1.48 2.51
N GLY A 35 -0.16 1.49 1.41
CA GLY A 35 1.03 2.33 1.26
C GLY A 35 0.72 3.73 0.73
N GLU A 36 1.36 4.75 1.31
CA GLU A 36 1.45 6.10 0.73
C GLU A 36 2.55 6.19 -0.34
N ARG A 37 3.57 5.35 -0.22
CA ARG A 37 4.67 5.17 -1.17
C ARG A 37 4.86 3.68 -1.42
N VAL A 38 4.98 3.29 -2.68
CA VAL A 38 5.16 1.89 -3.08
C VAL A 38 6.47 1.73 -3.83
N ILE A 39 7.33 0.86 -3.30
CA ILE A 39 8.59 0.47 -3.95
C ILE A 39 8.41 -0.92 -4.56
N VAL A 40 8.67 -1.03 -5.85
CA VAL A 40 8.66 -2.32 -6.56
C VAL A 40 10.09 -2.80 -6.74
N LEU A 41 10.34 -4.04 -6.33
CA LEU A 41 11.62 -4.71 -6.51
C LEU A 41 11.53 -5.76 -7.61
N ALA A 42 12.48 -5.78 -8.54
CA ALA A 42 12.67 -6.89 -9.46
C ALA A 42 13.22 -8.11 -8.70
N ALA A 43 12.81 -9.30 -9.15
CA ALA A 43 13.39 -10.55 -8.69
C ALA A 43 14.77 -10.77 -9.32
N ASN A 44 15.70 -11.34 -8.54
CA ASN A 44 16.95 -11.97 -9.01
C ASN A 44 17.81 -11.16 -10.02
N PRO A 45 18.73 -10.29 -9.56
CA PRO A 45 18.96 -9.85 -8.18
C PRO A 45 17.99 -8.73 -7.78
N GLY A 46 17.70 -8.58 -6.48
CA GLY A 46 16.84 -7.52 -5.94
C GLY A 46 17.31 -6.13 -6.41
N ARG A 47 16.49 -5.45 -7.21
CA ARG A 47 16.74 -4.08 -7.69
C ARG A 47 15.45 -3.28 -7.62
N LEU A 48 15.56 -2.03 -7.19
CA LEU A 48 14.44 -1.09 -7.28
C LEU A 48 14.14 -0.80 -8.74
N ILE A 49 12.90 -1.05 -9.14
CA ILE A 49 12.44 -0.81 -10.52
C ILE A 49 11.35 0.26 -10.62
N LYS A 50 10.58 0.48 -9.55
CA LYS A 50 9.62 1.57 -9.45
C LYS A 50 9.58 2.14 -8.04
N ASP A 51 9.34 3.45 -7.99
CA ASP A 51 9.06 4.20 -6.77
C ASP A 51 7.84 5.08 -7.08
N LEU A 52 6.71 4.74 -6.46
CA LEU A 52 5.41 5.32 -6.75
C LEU A 52 4.91 6.10 -5.54
N ASP A 53 4.55 7.36 -5.74
CA ASP A 53 3.83 8.15 -4.75
C ASP A 53 2.32 7.93 -4.92
N MET A 54 1.71 7.26 -3.94
CA MET A 54 0.30 6.92 -3.97
C MET A 54 -0.57 7.99 -3.31
N ARG A 55 0.01 8.96 -2.58
CA ARG A 55 -0.74 10.00 -1.85
C ARG A 55 -1.77 10.75 -2.70
N PRO A 56 -1.53 11.09 -3.99
CA PRO A 56 -2.54 11.74 -4.83
C PRO A 56 -3.81 10.90 -5.05
N PHE A 57 -3.73 9.58 -4.92
CA PHE A 57 -4.84 8.64 -5.09
C PHE A 57 -5.51 8.26 -3.76
N LYS A 58 -5.03 8.81 -2.64
CA LYS A 58 -5.57 8.53 -1.31
C LYS A 58 -6.69 9.49 -0.96
N GLN A 59 -7.76 8.92 -0.43
CA GLN A 59 -8.83 9.64 0.25
C GLN A 59 -8.54 9.71 1.76
N ASP A 60 -9.52 10.21 2.52
CA ASP A 60 -9.38 10.47 3.95
C ASP A 60 -8.80 9.29 4.74
N GLY A 61 -7.66 9.60 5.35
CA GLY A 61 -6.83 8.71 6.14
C GLY A 61 -6.23 7.53 5.36
N ASN A 62 -5.76 7.80 4.15
CA ASN A 62 -4.93 6.85 3.39
C ASN A 62 -5.73 5.63 2.86
N ARG A 63 -7.01 5.81 2.54
CA ARG A 63 -7.82 4.78 1.86
C ARG A 63 -7.80 4.99 0.34
N CYS A 64 -7.76 3.90 -0.42
CA CYS A 64 -7.86 3.90 -1.89
C CYS A 64 -8.83 2.81 -2.33
N SER A 65 -9.58 3.03 -3.41
CA SER A 65 -10.37 1.95 -4.00
C SER A 65 -9.43 0.91 -4.60
N ARG A 66 -9.65 -0.36 -4.28
CA ARG A 66 -8.85 -1.46 -4.86
C ARG A 66 -9.08 -1.63 -6.36
N GLU A 67 -10.18 -1.08 -6.86
CA GLU A 67 -10.57 -1.08 -8.27
C GLU A 67 -10.09 0.18 -9.00
N ASP A 68 -9.38 1.09 -8.32
CA ASP A 68 -8.87 2.29 -8.95
C ASP A 68 -7.90 1.92 -10.09
N PRO A 69 -8.07 2.46 -11.31
CA PRO A 69 -7.21 2.17 -12.45
C PRO A 69 -5.71 2.38 -12.16
N ALA A 70 -5.36 3.33 -11.28
CA ALA A 70 -3.99 3.57 -10.87
C ALA A 70 -3.39 2.39 -10.06
N VAL A 71 -4.24 1.60 -9.40
CA VAL A 71 -3.89 0.38 -8.67
C VAL A 71 -3.78 -0.82 -9.58
N ILE A 72 -4.64 -0.90 -10.61
CA ILE A 72 -4.67 -2.01 -11.58
C ILE A 72 -3.52 -1.90 -12.60
N ALA A 73 -3.10 -0.68 -12.93
CA ALA A 73 -2.07 -0.42 -13.95
C ALA A 73 -0.62 -0.38 -13.41
N ALA A 74 -0.41 -0.54 -12.10
CA ALA A 74 0.89 -0.40 -11.43
C ALA A 74 1.79 -1.65 -11.51
#